data_AF-A0A226MYP2-F1
#
_entry.id   AF-A0A226MYP2-F1
#
_cell.length_a   1.000
_cell.length_b   1.000
_cell.length_c   1.000
_cell.angle_alpha   90.00
_cell.angle_beta   90.00
_cell.angle_gamma   90.00
#
_symmetry.space_group_name_H-M   'P 1'
#
loop_
_entity.id
_entity.type
_entity.pdbx_description
1 polymer ?
#
loop_
_entity_poly.entity_id
_entity_poly.type
_entity_poly.pdbx_seq_one_letter_code
_entity_poly.pdbx_strand_id
1 'polypeptide(L)'
;MLHEWFELVLEKNKLMRYESELLIVARELELEDHQSRLEQKLREKMAVDDNLKDEMDLNEEDEIFIEMMKVVEERDKLVSALEEQRVKEKAEDQCFESIKLSRGYQLSGI
;
A
#
# COMPACT_ATOMS: atom_id res chain seq x y z
N MET A 1 18.71 -6.26 -31.61
CA MET A 1 19.79 -6.06 -30.62
C MET A 1 19.51 -4.91 -29.65
N LEU A 2 19.78 -3.63 -29.96
CA LEU A 2 19.55 -2.54 -28.98
C LEU A 2 18.06 -2.25 -28.71
N HIS A 3 17.22 -2.34 -29.75
CA HIS A 3 15.77 -2.14 -29.62
C HIS A 3 15.11 -3.24 -28.77
N GLU A 4 15.42 -4.52 -29.02
CA GLU A 4 14.91 -5.65 -28.21
C GLU A 4 15.35 -5.56 -26.75
N TRP A 5 16.60 -5.16 -26.49
CA TRP A 5 17.07 -4.93 -25.12
C TRP A 5 16.27 -3.81 -24.44
N PHE A 6 15.93 -2.76 -25.17
CA PHE A 6 15.18 -1.62 -24.66
C PHE A 6 13.72 -1.99 -24.33
N GLU A 7 13.05 -2.73 -25.22
CA GLU A 7 11.72 -3.30 -24.95
C GLU A 7 11.74 -4.21 -23.71
N LEU A 8 12.79 -5.03 -23.57
CA LEU A 8 12.93 -5.91 -22.40
C LEU A 8 13.11 -5.13 -21.10
N VAL A 9 13.86 -4.03 -21.11
CA VAL A 9 14.03 -3.17 -19.94
C VAL A 9 12.71 -2.48 -19.56
N LEU A 10 11.93 -2.02 -20.55
CA LEU A 10 10.61 -1.44 -20.32
C LEU A 10 9.64 -2.45 -19.70
N GLU A 11 9.59 -3.66 -20.25
CA GLU A 11 8.75 -4.73 -19.72
C GLU A 11 9.17 -5.11 -18.29
N LYS A 12 10.49 -5.22 -18.04
CA LYS A 12 11.00 -5.47 -16.68
C LYS A 12 10.57 -4.36 -15.71
N ASN A 13 10.68 -3.10 -16.11
CA ASN A 13 10.26 -1.98 -15.24
C ASN A 13 8.77 -2.05 -14.95
N LYS A 14 7.93 -2.32 -15.96
CA LYS A 14 6.48 -2.49 -15.78
C LYS A 14 6.14 -3.64 -14.83
N LEU A 15 6.81 -4.78 -14.97
CA LEU A 15 6.63 -5.93 -14.08
C LEU A 15 7.03 -5.61 -12.63
N MET A 16 8.14 -4.88 -12.42
CA MET A 16 8.54 -4.47 -11.07
C MET A 16 7.53 -3.49 -10.44
N ARG A 17 6.93 -2.58 -11.22
CA ARG A 17 5.87 -1.70 -10.72
C ARG A 17 4.65 -2.51 -10.26
N TYR A 18 4.21 -3.45 -11.11
CA TYR A 18 3.08 -4.32 -10.80
C TYR A 18 3.33 -5.24 -9.60
N GLU A 19 4.54 -5.78 -9.46
CA GLU A 19 4.93 -6.56 -8.28
C GLU A 19 4.85 -5.73 -6.99
N SER A 20 5.35 -4.49 -7.00
CA SER A 20 5.24 -3.58 -5.85
C SER A 20 3.79 -3.26 -5.49
N GLU A 21 2.93 -2.99 -6.48
CA GLU A 21 1.49 -2.79 -6.27
C GLU A 21 0.85 -4.01 -5.62
N LEU A 22 1.14 -5.22 -6.12
CA LEU A 22 0.62 -6.46 -5.56
C LEU A 22 1.07 -6.70 -4.11
N LEU A 23 2.32 -6.39 -3.78
CA LEU A 23 2.82 -6.51 -2.41
C LEU A 23 2.11 -5.55 -1.46
N ILE A 24 1.80 -4.33 -1.91
CA ILE A 24 1.06 -3.36 -1.10
C ILE A 24 -0.38 -3.81 -0.89
N VAL A 25 -1.05 -4.30 -1.93
CA VAL A 25 -2.41 -4.86 -1.82
C VAL A 25 -2.44 -6.06 -0.87
N ALA A 26 -1.47 -6.96 -0.96
CA ALA A 26 -1.37 -8.09 -0.04
C ALA A 26 -1.23 -7.62 1.42
N ARG A 27 -0.38 -6.61 1.66
CA ARG A 27 -0.20 -6.04 2.99
C ARG A 27 -1.45 -5.31 3.49
N GLU A 28 -2.17 -4.62 2.63
CA GLU A 28 -3.44 -3.97 2.98
C GLU A 28 -4.47 -5.02 3.43
N LEU A 29 -4.61 -6.13 2.69
CA LEU A 29 -5.52 -7.22 3.06
C LEU A 29 -5.16 -7.85 4.43
N GLU A 30 -3.87 -8.01 4.74
CA GLU A 30 -3.42 -8.48 6.06
C GLU A 30 -3.83 -7.51 7.17
N LEU A 31 -3.66 -6.20 6.95
CA LEU A 31 -4.03 -5.17 7.92
C LEU A 31 -5.55 -5.09 8.09
N GLU A 32 -6.33 -5.25 7.03
CA GLU A 32 -7.79 -5.30 7.10
C GLU A 32 -8.31 -6.52 7.88
N ASP A 33 -7.72 -7.70 7.67
CA ASP A 33 -8.06 -8.90 8.47
C ASP A 33 -7.71 -8.68 9.95
N HIS A 34 -6.53 -8.11 10.24
CA HIS A 34 -6.13 -7.80 11.62
C HIS A 34 -7.07 -6.79 12.28
N GLN A 35 -7.41 -5.71 11.57
CA GLN A 35 -8.37 -4.72 12.03
C GLN A 35 -9.73 -5.37 12.31
N SER A 36 -10.23 -6.22 11.41
CA SER A 36 -11.51 -6.92 11.58
C SER A 36 -11.54 -7.80 12.83
N ARG A 37 -10.44 -8.53 13.12
CA ARG A 37 -10.31 -9.34 14.34
C ARG A 37 -10.30 -8.48 15.61
N LEU A 38 -9.57 -7.37 15.60
CA LEU A 38 -9.53 -6.44 16.72
C LEU A 38 -10.90 -5.81 16.98
N GLU A 39 -11.59 -5.37 15.93
CA GLU A 39 -12.95 -4.81 16.03
C GLU A 39 -13.94 -5.84 16.59
N GLN A 40 -13.87 -7.10 16.15
CA GLN A 40 -14.71 -8.15 16.69
C GLN A 40 -14.43 -8.37 18.18
N LYS A 41 -13.15 -8.49 18.57
CA LYS A 41 -12.75 -8.67 19.97
C LYS A 41 -13.23 -7.51 20.86
N LEU A 42 -13.10 -6.28 20.38
CA LEU A 42 -13.57 -5.10 21.09
C LEU A 42 -15.10 -5.11 21.26
N ARG A 43 -15.86 -5.45 20.20
CA ARG A 43 -17.33 -5.57 20.29
C ARG A 43 -17.78 -6.62 21.30
N GLU A 44 -17.09 -7.76 21.37
CA GLU A 44 -17.39 -8.82 22.33
C GLU A 44 -17.17 -8.35 23.78
N LYS A 45 -16.10 -7.58 24.03
CA LYS A 45 -15.82 -6.97 25.34
C LYS A 45 -16.83 -5.87 25.71
N MET A 46 -17.13 -4.99 24.78
CA MET A 46 -18.12 -3.92 24.96
C MET A 46 -19.57 -4.43 25.13
N ALA A 47 -19.87 -5.67 24.76
CA ALA A 47 -21.18 -6.26 25.00
C ALA A 47 -21.43 -6.59 26.48
N VAL A 48 -20.38 -6.63 27.30
CA VAL A 48 -20.48 -6.76 28.76
C VAL A 48 -20.87 -5.41 29.36
N ASP A 49 -21.80 -5.42 30.32
CA ASP A 49 -22.23 -4.20 31.04
C ASP A 49 -21.06 -3.57 31.79
N ASP A 50 -20.87 -2.26 31.65
CA ASP A 50 -19.75 -1.53 32.26
C ASP A 50 -19.73 -1.63 33.80
N ASN A 51 -20.88 -1.86 34.45
CA ASN A 51 -20.94 -2.06 35.91
C ASN A 51 -20.38 -3.42 36.35
N LEU A 52 -20.19 -4.35 35.42
CA LEU A 52 -19.62 -5.68 35.66
C LEU A 52 -18.14 -5.75 35.27
N LYS A 53 -17.59 -4.72 34.61
CA LYS A 53 -16.19 -4.65 34.21
C LYS A 53 -15.33 -4.21 35.38
N ASP A 54 -14.15 -4.82 35.49
CA ASP A 54 -13.10 -4.31 36.37
C ASP A 54 -12.15 -3.37 35.62
N GLU A 55 -11.17 -2.80 36.35
CA GLU A 55 -10.17 -1.91 35.76
C GLU A 55 -9.27 -2.63 34.72
N MET A 56 -9.14 -3.96 34.83
CA MET A 56 -8.36 -4.77 33.90
C MET A 56 -9.10 -4.94 32.57
N ASP A 57 -10.41 -5.19 32.61
CA ASP A 57 -11.27 -5.23 31.42
C ASP A 57 -11.26 -3.91 30.66
N LEU A 58 -11.32 -2.78 31.37
CA LEU A 58 -11.22 -1.44 30.75
C LEU A 58 -9.86 -1.21 30.11
N ASN A 59 -8.77 -1.61 30.77
CA ASN A 59 -7.42 -1.51 30.20
C ASN A 59 -7.25 -2.40 28.96
N GLU A 60 -7.84 -3.60 28.95
CA GLU A 60 -7.84 -4.48 27.77
C GLU A 60 -8.59 -3.85 26.58
N GLU A 61 -9.72 -3.18 26.82
CA GLU A 61 -10.45 -2.44 25.76
C GLU A 61 -9.61 -1.30 25.18
N ASP A 62 -8.95 -0.52 26.04
CA ASP A 62 -8.04 0.56 25.63
C ASP A 62 -6.84 0.03 24.85
N GLU A 63 -6.24 -1.10 25.26
CA GLU A 63 -5.15 -1.73 24.53
C GLU A 63 -5.57 -2.18 23.13
N ILE A 64 -6.75 -2.80 23.00
CA ILE A 64 -7.31 -3.20 21.69
C ILE A 64 -7.55 -1.97 20.82
N PHE A 65 -8.08 -0.88 21.39
CA PHE A 65 -8.31 0.35 20.65
C PHE A 65 -7.00 0.99 20.17
N ILE A 66 -5.98 1.05 21.03
CA ILE A 66 -4.65 1.55 20.68
C ILE A 66 -4.04 0.71 19.56
N GLU A 67 -4.17 -0.61 19.63
CA GLU A 67 -3.68 -1.50 18.57
C GLU A 67 -4.40 -1.25 17.24
N MET A 68 -5.73 -1.10 17.27
CA MET A 68 -6.52 -0.76 16.09
C MET A 68 -6.08 0.57 15.46
N MET A 69 -5.77 1.59 16.27
CA MET A 69 -5.25 2.86 15.76
C MET A 69 -3.89 2.72 15.08
N LYS A 70 -3.00 1.85 15.59
CA LYS A 70 -1.73 1.53 14.92
C LYS A 70 -1.94 0.88 13.56
N VAL A 71 -2.93 -0.01 13.44
CA VAL A 71 -3.27 -0.65 12.15
C VAL A 71 -3.73 0.40 11.13
N VAL A 72 -4.58 1.34 11.55
CA VAL A 72 -5.01 2.46 10.69
C VAL A 72 -3.82 3.33 10.26
N GLU A 73 -2.89 3.62 11.18
CA GLU A 73 -1.66 4.36 10.86
C GLU A 73 -0.75 3.58 9.88
N GLU A 74 -0.63 2.27 10.02
CA GLU A 74 0.11 1.42 9.07
C GLU A 74 -0.52 1.44 7.67
N ARG A 75 -1.85 1.40 7.58
CA ARG A 75 -2.55 1.53 6.29
C ARG A 75 -2.32 2.90 5.65
N ASP A 76 -2.34 3.98 6.43
CA ASP A 76 -2.07 5.32 5.93
C ASP A 76 -0.64 5.46 5.36
N LYS A 77 0.34 4.76 5.97
CA LYS A 77 1.71 4.67 5.45
C LYS A 77 1.77 3.94 4.11
N LEU A 78 0.97 2.89 3.90
CA LEU A 78 0.89 2.19 2.61
C LEU A 78 0.33 3.09 1.51
N VAL A 79 -0.74 3.84 1.82
CA VAL A 79 -1.33 4.82 0.89
C VAL A 79 -0.30 5.90 0.52
N SER A 80 0.43 6.41 1.52
CA SER A 80 1.49 7.39 1.29
C SER A 80 2.62 6.84 0.41
N ALA A 81 3.04 5.59 0.63
CA ALA A 81 4.05 4.92 -0.18
C ALA A 81 3.60 4.72 -1.64
N LEU A 82 2.33 4.34 -1.87
CA LEU A 82 1.76 4.24 -3.22
C LEU A 82 1.79 5.58 -3.96
N GLU A 83 1.40 6.67 -3.29
CA GLU A 83 1.41 7.98 -3.91
C GLU A 83 2.84 8.46 -4.23
N GLU A 84 3.80 8.23 -3.33
CA GLU A 84 5.21 8.53 -3.60
C GLU A 84 5.74 7.74 -4.82
N GLN A 85 5.45 6.44 -4.86
CA GLN A 85 5.82 5.59 -5.99
C GLN A 85 5.19 6.11 -7.29
N ARG A 86 3.89 6.41 -7.29
CA ARG A 86 3.15 6.93 -8.46
C ARG A 86 3.72 8.25 -8.97
N VAL A 87 4.10 9.17 -8.08
CA VAL A 87 4.70 10.46 -8.45
C VAL A 87 6.08 10.26 -9.07
N LYS A 88 6.90 9.39 -8.47
CA LYS A 88 8.24 9.07 -8.97
C LYS A 88 8.19 8.44 -10.36
N GLU A 89 7.34 7.44 -10.55
CA GLU A 89 7.16 6.76 -11.84
C GLU A 89 6.70 7.73 -12.93
N LYS A 90 5.75 8.63 -12.61
CA LYS A 90 5.30 9.65 -13.55
C LYS A 90 6.43 10.60 -13.96
N ALA A 91 7.32 10.95 -13.03
CA ALA A 91 8.48 11.80 -13.33
C ALA A 91 9.51 11.07 -14.21
N GLU A 92 9.74 9.77 -13.95
CA GLU A 92 10.60 8.91 -14.79
C GLU A 92 10.06 8.80 -16.22
N ASP A 93 8.75 8.56 -16.37
CA ASP A 93 8.09 8.44 -17.68
C ASP A 93 8.13 9.79 -18.45
N GLN A 94 7.94 10.92 -17.77
CA GLN A 94 8.06 12.25 -18.38
C GLN A 94 9.49 12.59 -18.83
N CYS A 95 10.48 12.26 -17.99
CA CYS A 95 11.89 12.43 -18.33
C CYS A 95 12.24 11.59 -19.56
N PHE A 96 11.76 10.35 -19.58
CA PHE A 96 11.97 9.43 -20.69
C PHE A 96 11.36 9.93 -22.00
N GLU A 97 10.11 10.37 -22.01
CA GLU A 97 9.46 10.94 -23.20
C GLU A 97 10.20 12.18 -23.72
N SER A 98 10.70 13.03 -22.82
CA SER A 98 11.51 14.20 -23.17
C SER A 98 12.84 13.82 -23.84
N ILE A 99 13.49 12.75 -23.38
CA ILE A 99 14.72 12.21 -23.98
C ILE A 99 14.43 11.57 -25.35
N LYS A 100 13.31 10.85 -25.49
CA LYS A 100 12.86 10.23 -26.74
C LYS A 100 12.59 11.28 -27.83
N LEU A 101 11.90 12.37 -27.46
CA LEU A 101 11.59 13.51 -28.34
C LEU A 101 12.85 14.27 -28.76
N SER A 102 13.76 14.56 -27.83
CA SER A 102 14.99 15.32 -28.11
C SER A 102 16.03 14.54 -28.93
N ARG A 103 16.06 13.21 -28.85
CA ARG A 103 16.98 12.35 -29.62
C ARG A 103 16.40 11.86 -30.96
N GLY A 104 15.17 12.25 -31.31
CA GLY A 104 14.56 11.86 -32.59
C GLY A 104 14.25 10.37 -32.72
N TYR A 105 14.11 9.64 -31.59
CA TYR A 105 13.63 8.26 -31.62
C TYR A 105 12.11 8.26 -31.83
N GLN A 106 11.69 8.50 -33.08
CA GLN A 106 10.34 8.15 -33.52
C GLN A 106 10.27 6.62 -33.60
N LEU A 107 9.81 5.98 -32.52
CA LEU A 107 9.23 4.65 -32.67
C LEU A 107 8.00 4.83 -33.54
N SER A 108 8.15 4.50 -34.82
CA SER A 108 7.06 4.39 -35.77
C SER A 108 6.02 3.48 -35.13
N GLY A 109 4.80 3.99 -34.97
CA GLY A 109 3.71 3.23 -34.39
C GLY A 109 3.49 1.93 -35.15
N ILE A 110 3.18 0.88 -34.37
CA ILE A 110 2.39 -0.26 -34.81
C ILE A 110 1.21 -0.33 -33.84
#